data_AF-A0A182UCG4-F1
#
_entry.id   AF-A0A182UCG4-F1
#
_cell.length_a   1.000
_cell.length_b   1.000
_cell.length_c   1.000
_cell.angle_alpha   90.00
_cell.angle_beta   90.00
_cell.angle_gamma   90.00
#
_symmetry.space_group_name_H-M   'P 1'
#
loop_
_entity.id
_entity.type
_entity.pdbx_description
1 polymer ?
#
loop_
_entity_poly.entity_id
_entity_poly.type
_entity_poly.pdbx_seq_one_letter_code
_entity_poly.pdbx_strand_id
1 'polypeptide(L)'
;MAPRRKRAAAAKSTETAVKKAKPEESTSTPRKAAEVHSGLCELAPEHKFQLVLNEDGKPRRGAFEISIAKSKDGDKVLVWSGLSKGPPRKDKFPEPKTILDDVLKVLKK
;
A
#
# COMPACT_ATOMS: atom_id res chain seq x y z
N MET A 1 -27.02 61.75 -9.04
CA MET A 1 -27.01 61.42 -7.61
C MET A 1 -27.31 59.94 -7.44
N ALA A 2 -26.24 59.13 -7.36
CA ALA A 2 -26.17 57.72 -6.95
C ALA A 2 -24.66 57.39 -6.88
N PRO A 3 -24.19 56.33 -6.19
CA PRO A 3 -24.67 55.67 -4.98
C PRO A 3 -23.56 55.72 -3.89
N ARG A 4 -23.91 55.74 -2.60
CA ARG A 4 -22.93 55.51 -1.53
C ARG A 4 -23.55 54.70 -0.40
N ARG A 5 -23.14 53.45 -0.28
CA ARG A 5 -23.09 52.77 1.02
C ARG A 5 -21.88 51.85 1.11
N LYS A 6 -20.95 52.34 1.92
CA LYS A 6 -19.69 51.77 2.40
C LYS A 6 -19.98 50.62 3.39
N ARG A 7 -19.25 49.51 3.29
CA ARG A 7 -18.71 48.75 4.45
C ARG A 7 -17.70 47.69 4.00
N ALA A 8 -16.64 47.56 4.80
CA ALA A 8 -15.43 46.77 4.57
C ALA A 8 -15.45 45.42 5.31
N ALA A 9 -14.64 44.49 4.77
CA ALA A 9 -13.91 43.34 5.33
C ALA A 9 -14.40 42.62 6.61
N ALA A 10 -14.60 41.30 6.50
CA ALA A 10 -13.97 40.27 7.35
C ALA A 10 -14.24 38.86 6.80
N ALA A 11 -13.20 38.03 6.81
CA ALA A 11 -13.19 36.64 6.39
C ALA A 11 -14.16 35.74 7.18
N LYS A 12 -14.77 34.77 6.50
CA LYS A 12 -15.02 33.44 7.08
C LYS A 12 -15.26 32.40 5.99
N SER A 13 -14.33 31.45 5.93
CA SER A 13 -14.44 30.18 5.24
C SER A 13 -15.65 29.41 5.76
N THR A 14 -16.56 29.01 4.87
CA THR A 14 -17.42 27.85 5.09
C THR A 14 -17.84 27.27 3.75
N GLU A 15 -17.42 26.03 3.55
CA GLU A 15 -18.25 24.95 3.02
C GLU A 15 -18.70 25.04 1.55
N THR A 16 -18.03 24.25 0.71
CA THR A 16 -18.71 23.59 -0.41
C THR A 16 -18.46 22.10 -0.32
N ALA A 17 -19.53 21.43 0.11
CA ALA A 17 -19.72 20.00 0.11
C ALA A 17 -19.56 19.41 -1.30
N VAL A 18 -18.81 18.29 -1.34
CA VAL A 18 -19.15 17.05 -2.04
C VAL A 18 -19.58 17.16 -3.52
N LYS A 19 -18.72 16.68 -4.43
CA LYS A 19 -18.98 15.54 -5.34
C LYS A 19 -17.95 15.50 -6.47
N LYS A 20 -17.02 14.56 -6.40
CA LYS A 20 -16.76 13.58 -7.49
C LYS A 20 -15.82 12.49 -6.97
N ALA A 21 -16.42 11.53 -6.27
CA ALA A 21 -16.02 10.16 -6.47
C ALA A 21 -16.32 9.82 -7.95
N LYS A 22 -15.26 9.64 -8.74
CA LYS A 22 -15.33 8.79 -9.93
C LYS A 22 -14.05 7.93 -9.99
N PRO A 23 -14.18 6.65 -10.30
CA PRO A 23 -13.34 5.58 -9.75
C PRO A 23 -12.44 4.96 -10.83
N GLU A 24 -11.73 3.90 -10.45
CA GLU A 24 -11.17 2.89 -11.35
C GLU A 24 -10.14 3.38 -12.40
N GLU A 25 -8.86 3.36 -12.05
CA GLU A 25 -7.91 2.68 -12.94
C GLU A 25 -6.95 1.81 -12.11
N SER A 26 -7.12 0.53 -12.32
CA SER A 26 -6.78 -0.62 -11.50
C SER A 26 -5.83 -1.48 -12.32
N THR A 27 -4.60 -1.03 -12.51
CA THR A 27 -3.63 -1.75 -13.34
C THR A 27 -2.23 -1.64 -12.74
N SER A 28 -1.92 -2.51 -11.76
CA SER A 28 -0.62 -3.22 -11.65
C SER A 28 -0.27 -3.75 -10.25
N THR A 29 -1.18 -3.78 -9.27
CA THR A 29 -0.90 -4.45 -7.98
C THR A 29 -0.45 -5.93 -8.11
N PRO A 30 -1.01 -6.78 -9.00
CA PRO A 30 -0.50 -8.15 -9.12
C PRO A 30 0.91 -8.20 -9.71
N ARG A 31 1.27 -7.28 -10.61
CA ARG A 31 2.60 -7.25 -11.24
C ARG A 31 3.68 -7.00 -10.21
N LYS A 32 3.47 -6.04 -9.30
CA LYS A 32 4.47 -5.73 -8.28
C LYS A 32 4.63 -6.85 -7.24
N ALA A 33 3.53 -7.50 -6.85
CA ALA A 33 3.60 -8.67 -5.97
C ALA A 33 4.35 -9.84 -6.65
N ALA A 34 4.09 -10.08 -7.94
CA ALA A 34 4.80 -11.09 -8.71
C ALA A 34 6.30 -10.76 -8.88
N GLU A 35 6.66 -9.49 -9.11
CA GLU A 35 8.07 -9.05 -9.17
C GLU A 35 8.80 -9.26 -7.84
N VAL A 36 8.13 -8.99 -6.72
CA VAL A 36 8.70 -9.26 -5.39
C VAL A 36 8.86 -10.77 -5.19
N HIS A 37 7.86 -11.57 -5.58
CA HIS A 37 7.95 -13.03 -5.47
C HIS A 37 9.06 -13.63 -6.33
N SER A 38 9.17 -13.23 -7.60
CA SER A 38 10.24 -13.69 -8.49
C SER A 38 11.60 -13.28 -7.95
N GLY A 39 11.74 -12.04 -7.48
CA GLY A 39 12.97 -11.57 -6.84
C GLY A 39 13.34 -12.36 -5.58
N LEU A 40 12.37 -12.67 -4.72
CA LEU A 40 12.62 -13.51 -3.54
C LEU A 40 13.04 -14.93 -3.93
N CYS A 41 12.43 -15.50 -4.97
CA CYS A 41 12.79 -16.83 -5.49
C CYS A 41 14.20 -16.86 -6.08
N GLU A 42 14.59 -15.82 -6.83
CA GLU A 42 15.94 -15.68 -7.39
C GLU A 42 17.01 -15.46 -6.31
N LEU A 43 16.70 -14.67 -5.28
CA LEU A 43 17.66 -14.36 -4.21
C LEU A 43 17.76 -15.47 -3.15
N ALA A 44 16.69 -16.22 -2.90
CA ALA A 44 16.68 -17.35 -1.98
C ALA A 44 16.13 -18.62 -2.65
N PRO A 45 16.90 -19.23 -3.59
CA PRO A 45 16.51 -20.49 -4.23
C PRO A 45 16.47 -21.67 -3.25
N GLU A 46 17.06 -21.52 -2.06
CA GLU A 46 17.01 -22.51 -0.98
C GLU A 46 15.58 -22.66 -0.41
N HIS A 47 14.75 -21.63 -0.51
CA HIS A 47 13.39 -21.63 0.05
C HIS A 47 12.32 -21.59 -1.06
N LYS A 48 11.32 -22.46 -0.96
CA LYS A 48 10.17 -22.48 -1.87
C LYS A 48 9.10 -21.53 -1.36
N PHE A 49 8.95 -20.38 -2.02
CA PHE A 49 7.89 -19.42 -1.71
C PHE A 49 6.64 -19.67 -2.55
N GLN A 50 5.49 -19.78 -1.89
CA GLN A 50 4.18 -19.76 -2.55
C GLN A 50 3.66 -18.32 -2.57
N LEU A 51 3.40 -17.78 -3.75
CA LEU A 51 2.70 -16.50 -3.85
C LEU A 51 1.22 -16.70 -3.59
N VAL A 52 0.70 -15.97 -2.63
CA VAL A 52 -0.71 -15.94 -2.27
C VAL A 52 -1.14 -14.48 -2.27
N LEU A 53 -2.17 -14.18 -3.07
CA LEU A 53 -2.70 -12.84 -3.19
C LEU A 53 -4.05 -12.76 -2.51
N ASN A 54 -4.18 -11.87 -1.53
CA ASN A 54 -5.47 -11.41 -1.00
C ASN A 54 -6.37 -12.54 -0.47
N GLU A 55 -5.81 -13.49 0.29
CA GLU A 55 -6.58 -14.57 0.93
C GLU A 55 -7.70 -14.03 1.83
N ASP A 56 -7.41 -12.97 2.58
CA ASP A 56 -8.32 -12.36 3.55
C ASP A 56 -9.36 -11.41 2.89
N GLY A 57 -9.45 -11.41 1.55
CA GLY A 57 -10.42 -10.64 0.77
C GLY A 57 -9.86 -9.38 0.13
N LYS A 58 -10.75 -8.46 -0.24
CA LYS A 58 -10.38 -7.27 -1.05
C LYS A 58 -9.42 -6.36 -0.27
N PRO A 59 -8.21 -6.09 -0.78
CA PRO A 59 -7.26 -5.23 -0.09
C PRO A 59 -7.78 -3.81 0.09
N ARG A 60 -7.39 -3.18 1.19
CA ARG A 60 -7.68 -1.76 1.42
C ARG A 60 -7.06 -0.91 0.32
N ARG A 61 -7.78 0.13 -0.11
CA ARG A 61 -7.33 1.01 -1.20
C ARG A 61 -5.97 1.63 -0.86
N GLY A 62 -4.95 1.33 -1.67
CA GLY A 62 -3.59 1.84 -1.48
C GLY A 62 -2.81 1.16 -0.34
N ALA A 63 -3.29 0.03 0.16
CA ALA A 63 -2.52 -0.87 1.01
C ALA A 63 -1.68 -1.80 0.13
N PHE A 64 -0.47 -2.06 0.59
CA PHE A 64 0.40 -3.11 0.06
C PHE A 64 1.11 -3.70 1.26
N GLU A 65 0.79 -4.94 1.59
CA GLU A 65 1.30 -5.62 2.77
C GLU A 65 1.83 -6.97 2.34
N ILE A 66 2.96 -7.39 2.92
CA ILE A 66 3.55 -8.69 2.66
C ILE A 66 3.67 -9.38 4.01
N SER A 67 3.05 -10.55 4.08
CA SER A 67 3.11 -11.44 5.21
C SER A 67 3.74 -12.76 4.78
N ILE A 68 4.52 -13.36 5.67
CA ILE A 68 5.17 -14.66 5.46
C ILE A 68 4.65 -15.62 6.51
N ALA A 69 4.28 -16.82 6.08
CA ALA A 69 3.93 -17.94 6.96
C ALA A 69 4.83 -19.13 6.63
N LYS A 70 5.24 -19.89 7.65
CA LYS A 70 6.05 -21.10 7.48
C LYS A 70 5.23 -22.28 6.91
N SER A 71 3.92 -22.25 7.15
CA SER A 71 2.94 -23.25 6.71
C SER A 71 1.68 -22.55 6.24
N LYS A 72 0.86 -23.21 5.40
CA LYS A 72 -0.39 -22.64 4.86
C LYS A 72 -1.37 -22.18 5.95
N ASP A 73 -1.49 -22.96 7.03
CA ASP A 73 -2.37 -22.67 8.17
C ASP A 73 -1.61 -22.04 9.36
N GLY A 74 -0.34 -21.66 9.14
CA GLY A 74 0.51 -21.14 10.19
C GLY A 74 0.29 -19.65 10.47
N ASP A 75 0.93 -19.17 11.53
CA ASP A 75 0.92 -17.75 11.87
C ASP A 75 1.58 -16.91 10.76
N LYS A 76 0.75 -16.06 10.14
CA LYS A 76 1.21 -15.06 9.16
C LYS A 76 1.92 -13.94 9.91
N VAL A 77 3.23 -13.82 9.70
CA VAL A 77 4.02 -12.71 10.25
C VAL A 77 4.09 -11.60 9.21
N LEU A 78 3.61 -10.41 9.57
CA LEU A 78 3.71 -9.21 8.72
C LEU A 78 5.17 -8.79 8.61
N VAL A 79 5.72 -8.83 7.39
CA VAL A 79 7.12 -8.47 7.11
C VAL A 79 7.22 -7.06 6.54
N TRP A 80 6.21 -6.61 5.78
CA TRP A 80 6.18 -5.28 5.22
C TRP A 80 4.77 -4.67 5.22
N SER A 81 4.67 -3.38 5.55
CA SER A 81 3.43 -2.60 5.38
C SER A 81 3.68 -1.25 4.69
N GLY A 82 3.17 -1.13 3.47
CA GLY A 82 3.15 0.09 2.66
C GLY A 82 2.08 1.10 3.09
N LEU A 83 1.31 0.82 4.15
CA LEU A 83 0.43 1.81 4.76
C LEU A 83 1.24 2.88 5.51
N SER A 84 2.32 2.46 6.19
CA SER A 84 3.19 3.33 6.99
C SER A 84 4.07 4.26 6.15
N LYS A 85 4.34 3.91 4.89
CA LYS A 85 5.28 4.62 3.98
C LYS A 85 4.72 5.91 3.37
N GLY A 86 3.53 6.34 3.79
CA GLY A 86 3.01 7.67 3.51
C GLY A 86 2.48 7.88 2.07
N PRO A 87 2.26 9.16 1.69
CA PRO A 87 1.61 9.55 0.44
C PRO A 87 2.35 9.17 -0.86
N PRO A 88 3.69 9.09 -0.91
CA PRO A 88 4.37 8.61 -2.10
C PRO A 88 4.03 7.14 -2.38
N ARG A 89 3.29 6.91 -3.48
CA ARG A 89 2.83 5.56 -3.84
C ARG A 89 3.97 4.61 -4.21
N LYS A 90 5.12 5.15 -4.65
CA LYS A 90 6.31 4.36 -5.01
C LYS A 90 6.91 3.67 -3.78
N ASP A 91 7.02 4.41 -2.68
CA ASP A 91 7.66 3.93 -1.44
C ASP A 91 6.81 2.89 -0.68
N LYS A 92 5.54 2.73 -1.08
CA LYS A 92 4.67 1.65 -0.60
C LYS A 92 5.16 0.28 -1.06
N PHE A 93 5.83 0.23 -2.21
CA PHE A 93 6.34 -1.00 -2.79
C PHE A 93 7.80 -1.19 -2.37
N PRO A 94 8.09 -2.27 -1.63
CA PRO A 94 9.44 -2.58 -1.22
C PRO A 94 10.28 -3.17 -2.36
N GLU A 95 11.61 -3.10 -2.19
CA GLU A 95 12.56 -3.83 -3.03
C GLU A 95 12.70 -5.28 -2.55
N PRO A 96 12.85 -6.27 -3.46
CA PRO A 96 12.98 -7.68 -3.08
C PRO A 96 14.13 -7.94 -2.10
N LYS A 97 15.25 -7.24 -2.29
CA LYS A 97 16.44 -7.31 -1.43
C LYS A 97 16.15 -6.90 0.01
N THR A 98 15.44 -5.78 0.20
CA THR A 98 15.14 -5.25 1.54
C THR A 98 14.24 -6.21 2.32
N ILE A 99 13.23 -6.79 1.67
CA ILE A 99 12.28 -7.68 2.34
C ILE A 99 12.90 -9.04 2.57
N LEU A 100 13.78 -9.52 1.68
CA LEU A 100 14.43 -10.82 1.80
C LEU A 100 15.08 -10.99 3.17
N ASP A 101 15.81 -9.99 3.64
CA ASP A 101 16.46 -10.04 4.95
C ASP A 101 15.43 -10.24 6.06
N ASP A 102 14.31 -9.55 6.00
CA ASP A 102 13.24 -9.67 6.98
C ASP A 102 12.47 -11.00 6.84
N VAL A 103 12.26 -11.50 5.62
CA VAL A 103 11.71 -12.85 5.37
C VAL A 103 12.62 -13.91 5.97
N LEU A 104 13.93 -13.86 5.69
CA LEU A 104 14.90 -14.83 6.20
C LEU A 104 14.99 -14.79 7.72
N LYS A 105 14.90 -13.61 8.35
CA LYS A 105 14.81 -13.50 9.82
C LYS A 105 13.56 -14.20 10.37
N VAL A 106 12.42 -14.08 9.70
CA VAL A 106 11.16 -14.73 10.10
C VAL A 106 11.23 -16.24 9.89
N LEU A 107 11.87 -16.72 8.82
CA LEU A 107 12.03 -18.15 8.52
C LEU A 107 13.08 -18.85 9.40
N LYS A 108 14.12 -18.13 9.85
CA LYS A 108 15.17 -18.65 10.74
C LYS A 108 14.79 -18.67 12.22
N LYS A 109 13.76 -17.90 12.61
CA LYS A 109 13.06 -18.09 13.88
C LYS A 109 12.29 -19.41 13.86
#